data_AF-A0ABD3PJ35-F1
#
_entry.id   AF-A0ABD3PJ35-F1
#
_cell.length_a   1.000
_cell.length_b   1.000
_cell.length_c   1.000
_cell.angle_alpha   90.00
_cell.angle_beta   90.00
_cell.angle_gamma   90.00
#
_symmetry.space_group_name_H-M   'P 1'
#
loop_
_entity.id
_entity.type
_entity.pdbx_description
1 polymer ?
#
loop_
_entity_poly.entity_id
_entity_poly.type
_entity_poly.pdbx_seq_one_letter_code
_entity_poly.pdbx_strand_id
1 'polypeptide(L)'
;MIISSRRLFVLFLFSVEPSTSFFQSQLSSCRVAVRPLSSDKWWKSTILHLSNPNDEKQTPKSLSASQKERREEDRRRKARLQEGFATPGLSSALPGARDFALNIAQTEREYLQSLSSSDDDSVIDERNVDKYVALWTEEGLSHLRMLRLREASEIFNKVYQIKPEAYLWQDGMVKYYLGDYHGAAESLAKNAMRYESRFMEPASEERIWRDAAELKIVHSLNGGRLMKNGFPATIRVSGKEGIDEEQSEKISIASERRKVIRLARQLFSNSIRNNNAGVTLARAQLQAICGGSFPSALKSTLPTMPKSEPSPPFNAQSDRKMYNFHSLFYLGLHYDALGQSHESKQCMKMALKTFANKISGNSQDITYLLPVIHMTVRDWYDDDDDFDVDASDPASYDPTSEVVNDGEAELELRKGTENTRSSYDRVGSERVQRLRESIQNMRAVDLKKELKRRNLRVSGSKKELQDRLIDAYLINDSGAT
;
A
#
# COMPACT_ATOMS: atom_id res chain seq x y z
N MET A 1 37.23 -32.33 41.74
CA MET A 1 37.55 -33.36 40.73
C MET A 1 37.76 -32.66 39.40
N ILE A 2 39.02 -32.69 38.96
CA ILE A 2 39.70 -32.29 37.71
C ILE A 2 38.93 -31.53 36.62
N ILE A 3 39.48 -30.34 36.34
CA ILE A 3 39.31 -29.41 35.22
C ILE A 3 39.66 -30.06 33.87
N SER A 4 38.93 -29.75 32.80
CA SER A 4 39.57 -29.65 31.47
C SER A 4 38.80 -28.77 30.50
N SER A 5 39.35 -27.56 30.33
CA SER A 5 39.11 -26.66 29.20
C SER A 5 39.66 -27.25 27.91
N ARG A 6 38.91 -27.14 26.81
CA ARG A 6 39.52 -27.04 25.47
C ARG A 6 38.83 -25.95 24.65
N ARG A 7 39.52 -24.81 24.58
CA ARG A 7 39.47 -23.87 23.45
C ARG A 7 40.06 -24.59 22.23
N LEU A 8 39.43 -24.46 21.08
CA LEU A 8 40.15 -24.43 19.80
C LEU A 8 39.67 -23.21 19.00
N PHE A 9 40.65 -22.54 18.42
CA PHE A 9 40.61 -21.22 17.81
C PHE A 9 41.24 -21.38 16.43
N VAL A 10 40.55 -21.05 15.33
CA VAL A 10 41.10 -20.67 14.01
C VAL A 10 39.98 -19.86 13.31
N LEU A 11 39.99 -18.52 13.33
CA LEU A 11 40.58 -17.57 12.34
C LEU A 11 39.96 -17.67 10.93
N PHE A 12 39.61 -16.61 10.19
CA PHE A 12 39.32 -15.17 10.36
C PHE A 12 38.98 -14.70 8.92
N LEU A 13 37.96 -13.88 8.71
CA LEU A 13 37.91 -12.96 7.56
C LEU A 13 37.55 -11.57 8.07
N PHE A 14 38.25 -10.59 7.51
CA PHE A 14 38.61 -9.31 8.10
C PHE A 14 37.42 -8.38 8.36
N SER A 15 37.30 -7.91 9.61
CA SER A 15 36.62 -6.66 9.95
C SER A 15 37.69 -5.59 10.06
N VAL A 16 37.67 -4.62 9.14
CA VAL A 16 38.49 -3.41 9.22
C VAL A 16 37.68 -2.38 10.00
N GLU A 17 37.99 -2.20 11.27
CA GLU A 17 37.53 -1.05 12.06
C GLU A 17 38.34 0.20 11.68
N PRO A 18 37.71 1.35 11.43
CA PRO A 18 38.42 2.61 11.46
C PRO A 18 38.42 3.15 12.89
N SER A 19 39.58 3.07 13.53
CA SER A 19 39.94 3.89 14.68
C SER A 19 40.13 5.34 14.22
N THR A 20 39.25 6.27 14.65
CA THR A 20 39.49 7.71 14.53
C THR A 20 39.63 8.33 15.91
N SER A 21 40.88 8.59 16.26
CA SER A 21 41.29 9.48 17.34
C SER A 21 40.99 10.94 16.98
N PHE A 22 40.42 11.65 17.95
CA PHE A 22 40.65 13.05 18.30
C PHE A 22 41.50 13.90 17.33
N PHE A 23 40.87 14.91 16.72
CA PHE A 23 41.51 16.21 16.49
C PHE A 23 40.52 17.33 16.82
N GLN A 24 40.95 18.16 17.77
CA GLN A 24 40.32 19.41 18.17
C GLN A 24 40.86 20.50 17.24
N SER A 25 40.00 21.17 16.49
CA SER A 25 40.36 22.45 15.86
C SER A 25 39.19 23.42 15.86
N GLN A 26 39.49 24.58 16.41
CA GLN A 26 38.62 25.73 16.64
C GLN A 26 38.22 26.45 15.34
N LEU A 27 37.04 27.10 15.44
CA LEU A 27 36.65 28.38 14.83
C LEU A 27 36.73 28.54 13.29
N SER A 28 35.58 28.80 12.66
CA SER A 28 35.27 30.16 12.18
C SER A 28 33.82 30.28 11.70
N SER A 29 33.20 31.37 12.14
CA SER A 29 31.85 31.83 11.81
C SER A 29 31.79 32.41 10.39
N CYS A 30 30.98 31.85 9.51
CA CYS A 30 30.56 32.50 8.26
C CYS A 30 29.06 32.81 8.32
N ARG A 31 28.76 34.08 8.62
CA ARG A 31 27.44 34.69 8.43
C ARG A 31 27.22 34.87 6.93
N VAL A 32 26.23 34.20 6.35
CA VAL A 32 25.76 34.49 4.99
C VAL A 32 24.56 35.43 5.10
N ALA A 33 24.77 36.67 4.68
CA ALA A 33 23.74 37.69 4.57
C ALA A 33 22.89 37.43 3.31
N VAL A 34 21.59 37.26 3.50
CA VAL A 34 20.60 37.24 2.43
C VAL A 34 20.25 38.69 2.09
N ARG A 35 20.54 39.13 0.86
CA ARG A 35 19.95 40.34 0.26
C ARG A 35 18.87 39.94 -0.75
N PRO A 36 17.70 40.59 -0.76
CA PRO A 36 16.69 40.38 -1.78
C PRO A 36 16.99 41.25 -2.99
N LEU A 37 16.91 40.68 -4.19
CA LEU A 37 16.90 41.44 -5.44
C LEU A 37 15.58 41.17 -6.15
N SER A 38 14.70 42.16 -6.00
CA SER A 38 13.63 42.52 -6.93
C SER A 38 14.23 42.92 -8.28
N SER A 39 13.65 42.40 -9.37
CA SER A 39 13.42 43.21 -10.57
C SER A 39 12.48 42.47 -11.51
N ASP A 40 11.26 42.98 -11.60
CA ASP A 40 10.42 42.90 -12.79
C ASP A 40 11.21 43.40 -14.01
N LYS A 41 11.10 42.70 -15.16
CA LYS A 41 10.86 43.29 -16.48
C LYS A 41 10.93 42.25 -17.61
N TRP A 42 9.82 42.20 -18.34
CA TRP A 42 9.74 42.29 -19.80
C TRP A 42 10.55 41.32 -20.66
N TRP A 43 9.84 40.39 -21.30
CA TRP A 43 10.04 40.07 -22.72
C TRP A 43 8.68 39.82 -23.39
N LYS A 44 8.16 40.86 -24.07
CA LYS A 44 7.28 40.69 -25.22
C LYS A 44 8.20 40.38 -26.40
N SER A 45 8.12 39.18 -26.98
CA SER A 45 8.75 38.91 -28.27
C SER A 45 7.67 38.80 -29.34
N THR A 46 7.54 39.90 -30.06
CA THR A 46 6.77 40.03 -31.30
C THR A 46 7.44 39.17 -32.38
N ILE A 47 6.69 38.18 -32.88
CA ILE A 47 7.04 37.43 -34.09
C ILE A 47 6.62 38.27 -35.29
N LEU A 48 7.59 38.87 -35.98
CA LEU A 48 7.50 39.26 -37.39
C LEU A 48 8.92 39.33 -37.95
N HIS A 49 9.28 38.41 -38.86
CA HIS A 49 10.15 38.79 -39.97
C HIS A 49 9.98 37.89 -41.18
N LEU A 50 9.77 38.57 -42.31
CA LEU A 50 9.70 38.08 -43.67
C LEU A 50 11.03 37.47 -44.13
N SER A 51 10.87 36.52 -45.04
CA SER A 51 11.74 35.94 -46.05
C SER A 51 13.00 36.72 -46.45
N ASN A 52 14.13 36.02 -46.57
CA ASN A 52 15.14 36.29 -47.60
C ASN A 52 15.89 34.98 -47.95
N PRO A 53 16.00 34.59 -49.24
CA PRO A 53 16.79 33.45 -49.67
C PRO A 53 18.16 33.95 -50.12
N ASN A 54 19.18 33.80 -49.27
CA ASN A 54 20.56 33.77 -49.76
C ASN A 54 21.43 32.92 -48.85
N ASP A 55 22.20 32.09 -49.55
CA ASP A 55 23.09 31.06 -49.09
C ASP A 55 24.22 31.65 -48.21
N GLU A 56 24.03 31.62 -46.89
CA GLU A 56 25.09 31.88 -45.93
C GLU A 56 25.37 30.62 -45.12
N LYS A 57 26.63 30.18 -45.19
CA LYS A 57 27.23 29.08 -44.43
C LYS A 57 26.79 29.15 -42.97
N GLN A 58 25.79 28.36 -42.62
CA GLN A 58 25.32 28.24 -41.25
C GLN A 58 26.46 27.73 -40.39
N THR A 59 27.06 28.63 -39.61
CA THR A 59 27.95 28.26 -38.53
C THR A 59 27.19 27.30 -37.62
N PRO A 60 27.78 26.13 -37.27
CA PRO A 60 27.06 25.11 -36.54
C PRO A 60 26.62 25.70 -35.20
N LYS A 61 25.30 25.90 -35.05
CA LYS A 61 24.69 26.36 -33.80
C LYS A 61 25.26 25.52 -32.67
N SER A 62 25.96 26.18 -31.74
CA SER A 62 26.61 25.52 -30.61
C SER A 62 25.53 24.81 -29.78
N LEU A 63 25.43 23.50 -29.94
CA LEU A 63 24.51 22.68 -29.17
C LEU A 63 24.92 22.74 -27.69
N SER A 64 23.93 22.77 -26.79
CA SER A 64 24.23 22.69 -25.37
C SER A 64 24.91 21.37 -25.03
N ALA A 65 25.72 21.34 -23.97
CA ALA A 65 26.44 20.14 -23.54
C ALA A 65 25.51 18.92 -23.39
N SER A 66 24.30 19.10 -22.87
CA SER A 66 23.33 18.00 -22.72
C SER A 66 22.82 17.45 -24.06
N GLN A 67 22.69 18.30 -25.09
CA GLN A 67 22.27 17.87 -26.42
C GLN A 67 23.41 17.14 -27.15
N LYS A 68 24.66 17.58 -26.92
CA LYS A 68 25.85 16.89 -27.43
C LYS A 68 25.99 15.50 -26.79
N GLU A 69 25.81 15.41 -25.47
CA GLU A 69 25.86 14.14 -24.72
C GLU A 69 24.74 13.17 -25.16
N ARG A 70 23.50 13.64 -25.34
CA ARG A 70 22.41 12.80 -25.87
C ARG A 70 22.72 12.24 -27.26
N ARG A 71 23.23 13.08 -28.17
CA ARG A 71 23.60 12.64 -29.52
C ARG A 71 24.76 11.66 -29.52
N GLU A 72 25.72 11.85 -28.62
CA GLU A 72 26.85 10.94 -28.46
C GLU A 72 26.41 9.60 -27.89
N GLU A 73 25.55 9.59 -26.86
CA GLU A 73 24.99 8.35 -26.31
C GLU A 73 24.12 7.60 -27.33
N ASP A 74 23.31 8.30 -28.13
CA ASP A 74 22.57 7.69 -29.23
C ASP A 74 23.51 7.13 -30.31
N ARG A 75 24.63 7.80 -30.60
CA ARG A 75 25.67 7.25 -31.49
C ARG A 75 26.29 5.99 -30.88
N ARG A 76 26.59 5.97 -29.58
CA ARG A 76 27.09 4.77 -28.88
C ARG A 76 26.05 3.64 -28.88
N ARG A 77 24.75 3.94 -28.78
CA ARG A 77 23.68 2.93 -28.87
C ARG A 77 23.56 2.34 -30.26
N LYS A 78 23.65 3.16 -31.30
CA LYS A 78 23.65 2.71 -32.70
C LYS A 78 24.91 1.90 -33.05
N ALA A 79 26.07 2.34 -32.57
CA ALA A 79 27.31 1.57 -32.68
C ALA A 79 27.17 0.21 -31.97
N ARG A 80 26.65 0.18 -30.74
CA ARG A 80 26.37 -1.08 -30.02
C ARG A 80 25.40 -2.00 -30.79
N LEU A 81 24.38 -1.46 -31.45
CA LEU A 81 23.46 -2.22 -32.31
C LEU A 81 24.13 -2.74 -33.59
N GLN A 82 25.01 -1.96 -34.23
CA GLN A 82 25.73 -2.35 -35.44
C GLN A 82 26.86 -3.35 -35.16
N GLU A 83 27.55 -3.20 -34.03
CA GLU A 83 28.67 -4.07 -33.62
C GLU A 83 28.19 -5.38 -32.96
N GLY A 84 26.88 -5.61 -32.85
CA GLY A 84 26.33 -6.78 -32.17
C GLY A 84 26.73 -6.82 -30.69
N PHE A 85 26.90 -5.66 -30.07
CA PHE A 85 27.43 -5.54 -28.72
C PHE A 85 26.48 -6.14 -27.71
N ALA A 86 27.08 -6.70 -26.66
CA ALA A 86 26.43 -7.66 -25.81
C ALA A 86 25.12 -7.12 -25.20
N THR A 87 23.99 -7.70 -25.61
CA THR A 87 22.73 -7.48 -24.91
C THR A 87 22.80 -8.36 -23.65
N PRO A 88 22.71 -7.79 -22.43
CA PRO A 88 22.76 -8.57 -21.20
C PRO A 88 21.72 -9.70 -21.25
N GLY A 89 22.19 -10.95 -21.25
CA GLY A 89 21.36 -12.17 -21.36
C GLY A 89 21.19 -12.77 -22.77
N LEU A 90 21.85 -12.24 -23.81
CA LEU A 90 21.79 -12.75 -25.20
C LEU A 90 23.17 -12.88 -25.88
N SER A 91 24.24 -12.55 -25.17
CA SER A 91 25.60 -12.55 -25.74
C SER A 91 26.62 -12.86 -24.66
N SER A 92 27.21 -14.04 -24.80
CA SER A 92 28.25 -14.56 -23.95
C SER A 92 29.51 -13.72 -24.16
N ALA A 93 30.32 -13.61 -23.11
CA ALA A 93 31.58 -12.87 -23.16
C ALA A 93 32.63 -13.54 -24.08
N LEU A 94 32.35 -14.74 -24.60
CA LEU A 94 33.25 -15.50 -25.47
C LEU A 94 32.79 -15.36 -26.92
N PRO A 95 33.62 -14.78 -27.81
CA PRO A 95 33.29 -14.68 -29.24
C PRO A 95 32.93 -16.05 -29.82
N GLY A 96 31.71 -16.19 -30.34
CA GLY A 96 31.22 -17.41 -30.97
C GLY A 96 30.52 -18.42 -30.04
N ALA A 97 30.52 -18.21 -28.73
CA ALA A 97 29.71 -19.03 -27.83
C ALA A 97 28.24 -18.55 -27.87
N ARG A 98 27.33 -19.50 -28.07
CA ARG A 98 25.88 -19.26 -27.96
C ARG A 98 25.51 -19.21 -26.49
N ASP A 99 24.68 -18.24 -26.12
CA ASP A 99 24.14 -18.17 -24.76
C ASP A 99 23.38 -19.44 -24.43
N PHE A 100 23.63 -19.95 -23.23
CA PHE A 100 22.79 -21.00 -22.68
C PHE A 100 21.37 -20.42 -22.52
N ALA A 101 20.37 -21.15 -23.00
CA ALA A 101 18.98 -20.77 -22.77
C ALA A 101 18.74 -20.71 -21.26
N LEU A 102 18.51 -19.51 -20.73
CA LEU A 102 18.32 -19.31 -19.30
C LEU A 102 16.93 -19.84 -18.92
N ASN A 103 16.88 -21.10 -18.49
CA ASN A 103 15.65 -21.71 -18.00
C ASN A 103 15.48 -21.39 -16.51
N ILE A 104 14.71 -20.33 -16.22
CA ILE A 104 14.47 -19.83 -14.86
C ILE A 104 14.01 -20.95 -13.92
N ALA A 105 13.09 -21.80 -14.38
CA ALA A 105 12.55 -22.91 -13.59
C ALA A 105 13.61 -23.98 -13.27
N GLN A 106 14.55 -24.21 -14.20
CA GLN A 106 15.66 -25.12 -13.94
C GLN A 106 16.66 -24.51 -12.96
N THR A 107 16.99 -23.23 -13.11
CA THR A 107 17.91 -22.51 -12.22
C THR A 107 17.38 -22.42 -10.79
N GLU A 108 16.08 -22.15 -10.60
CA GLU A 108 15.45 -22.18 -9.27
C GLU A 108 15.50 -23.58 -8.65
N ARG A 109 15.26 -24.63 -9.44
CA ARG A 109 15.36 -26.02 -8.96
C ARG A 109 16.79 -26.38 -8.56
N GLU A 110 17.78 -26.02 -9.38
CA GLU A 110 19.20 -26.23 -9.10
C GLU A 110 19.66 -25.44 -7.87
N TYR A 111 19.18 -24.20 -7.71
CA TYR A 111 19.43 -23.40 -6.51
C TYR A 111 18.85 -24.08 -5.25
N LEU A 112 17.59 -24.50 -5.28
CA LEU A 112 16.96 -25.22 -4.16
C LEU A 112 17.65 -26.56 -3.86
N GLN A 113 18.12 -27.27 -4.89
CA GLN A 113 18.96 -28.45 -4.72
C GLN A 113 20.31 -28.10 -4.10
N SER A 114 20.93 -26.98 -4.49
CA SER A 114 22.21 -26.55 -3.91
C SER A 114 22.11 -26.15 -2.43
N LEU A 115 20.93 -25.70 -1.98
CA LEU A 115 20.63 -25.48 -0.55
C LEU A 115 20.45 -26.80 0.22
N SER A 116 20.33 -27.93 -0.48
CA SER A 116 20.18 -29.28 0.06
C SER A 116 21.51 -30.04 -0.05
N SER A 117 22.45 -29.78 0.85
CA SER A 117 23.68 -30.60 0.93
C SER A 117 23.51 -31.86 1.78
N SER A 118 22.34 -32.05 2.39
CA SER A 118 21.95 -33.26 3.12
C SER A 118 21.25 -34.23 2.17
N ASP A 119 21.63 -35.51 2.25
CA ASP A 119 20.93 -36.62 1.58
C ASP A 119 19.59 -36.96 2.25
N ASP A 120 19.32 -36.41 3.44
CA ASP A 120 18.11 -36.67 4.23
C ASP A 120 17.30 -35.38 4.47
N ASP A 121 16.16 -35.28 3.79
CA ASP A 121 15.16 -34.22 3.91
C ASP A 121 14.12 -34.49 5.02
N SER A 122 14.33 -35.48 5.88
CA SER A 122 13.45 -35.74 7.03
C SER A 122 13.87 -35.01 8.30
N VAL A 123 15.12 -34.56 8.39
CA VAL A 123 15.69 -33.88 9.56
C VAL A 123 16.13 -32.47 9.19
N ILE A 124 15.64 -31.47 9.92
CA ILE A 124 16.12 -30.09 9.79
C ILE A 124 17.45 -29.96 10.55
N ASP A 125 18.53 -29.71 9.83
CA ASP A 125 19.88 -29.53 10.36
C ASP A 125 20.45 -28.16 9.94
N GLU A 126 21.62 -27.80 10.48
CA GLU A 126 22.29 -26.52 10.17
C GLU A 126 22.56 -26.31 8.67
N ARG A 127 22.60 -27.38 7.88
CA ARG A 127 22.94 -27.35 6.44
C ARG A 127 21.73 -27.14 5.54
N ASN A 128 20.53 -27.45 6.03
CA ASN A 128 19.28 -27.31 5.26
C ASN A 128 18.28 -26.30 5.86
N VAL A 129 18.60 -25.61 6.97
CA VAL A 129 17.74 -24.57 7.59
C VAL A 129 17.21 -23.58 6.56
N ASP A 130 18.08 -23.03 5.72
CA ASP A 130 17.69 -21.99 4.77
C ASP A 130 16.77 -22.53 3.65
N LYS A 131 16.89 -23.82 3.29
CA LYS A 131 15.98 -24.51 2.35
C LYS A 131 14.56 -24.57 2.94
N TYR A 132 14.41 -25.01 4.19
CA TYR A 132 13.09 -25.06 4.83
C TYR A 132 12.51 -23.69 5.10
N VAL A 133 13.34 -22.72 5.51
CA VAL A 133 12.89 -21.32 5.67
C VAL A 133 12.33 -20.78 4.36
N ALA A 134 13.01 -21.02 3.23
CA ALA A 134 12.52 -20.61 1.92
C ALA A 134 11.21 -21.34 1.54
N LEU A 135 11.15 -22.66 1.73
CA LEU A 135 9.97 -23.47 1.40
C LEU A 135 8.73 -23.02 2.18
N TRP A 136 8.84 -22.89 3.50
CA TRP A 136 7.73 -22.44 4.34
C TRP A 136 7.37 -20.97 4.07
N THR A 137 8.34 -20.12 3.72
CA THR A 137 8.06 -18.73 3.31
C THR A 137 7.21 -18.70 2.04
N GLU A 138 7.59 -19.46 1.01
CA GLU A 138 6.82 -19.54 -0.25
C GLU A 138 5.42 -20.13 -0.04
N GLU A 139 5.29 -21.17 0.78
CA GLU A 139 3.98 -21.74 1.14
C GLU A 139 3.11 -20.71 1.87
N GLY A 140 3.66 -19.98 2.84
CA GLY A 140 2.95 -18.92 3.55
C GLY A 140 2.52 -17.77 2.63
N LEU A 141 3.39 -17.36 1.69
CA LEU A 141 3.05 -16.39 0.65
C LEU A 141 1.95 -16.92 -0.28
N SER A 142 1.96 -18.20 -0.63
CA SER A 142 0.88 -18.84 -1.41
C SER A 142 -0.46 -18.78 -0.67
N HIS A 143 -0.50 -19.11 0.62
CA HIS A 143 -1.69 -18.95 1.45
C HIS A 143 -2.19 -17.51 1.51
N LEU A 144 -1.27 -16.54 1.65
CA LEU A 144 -1.60 -15.12 1.65
C LEU A 144 -2.21 -14.67 0.30
N ARG A 145 -1.63 -15.10 -0.83
CA ARG A 145 -2.18 -14.84 -2.18
C ARG A 145 -3.58 -15.43 -2.36
N MET A 146 -3.86 -16.56 -1.71
CA MET A 146 -5.19 -17.20 -1.66
C MET A 146 -6.14 -16.60 -0.61
N LEU A 147 -5.75 -15.53 0.07
CA LEU A 147 -6.52 -14.87 1.15
C LEU A 147 -6.83 -15.78 2.34
N ARG A 148 -6.03 -16.83 2.53
CA ARG A 148 -6.08 -17.78 3.65
C ARG A 148 -5.19 -17.27 4.78
N LEU A 149 -5.63 -16.20 5.43
CA LEU A 149 -4.79 -15.44 6.39
C LEU A 149 -4.40 -16.24 7.63
N ARG A 150 -5.29 -17.10 8.15
CA ARG A 150 -5.01 -17.89 9.35
C ARG A 150 -3.94 -18.94 9.06
N GLU A 151 -4.11 -19.65 7.95
CA GLU A 151 -3.17 -20.65 7.47
C GLU A 151 -1.82 -20.01 7.14
N ALA A 152 -1.81 -18.84 6.50
CA ALA A 152 -0.57 -18.08 6.26
C ALA A 152 0.17 -17.77 7.57
N SER A 153 -0.56 -17.35 8.62
CA SER A 153 0.03 -17.08 9.94
C SER A 153 0.63 -18.34 10.58
N GLU A 154 -0.07 -19.48 10.51
CA GLU A 154 0.43 -20.76 11.02
C GLU A 154 1.71 -21.20 10.30
N ILE A 155 1.76 -21.04 8.98
CA ILE A 155 2.95 -21.37 8.18
C ILE A 155 4.12 -20.43 8.51
N PHE A 156 3.88 -19.13 8.64
CA PHE A 156 4.92 -18.17 9.04
C PHE A 156 5.45 -18.44 10.46
N ASN A 157 4.62 -18.92 11.38
CA ASN A 157 5.10 -19.35 12.70
C ASN A 157 6.08 -20.52 12.64
N LYS A 158 5.92 -21.45 11.67
CA LYS A 158 6.91 -22.52 11.45
C LYS A 158 8.28 -21.96 11.03
N VAL A 159 8.29 -20.90 10.22
CA VAL A 159 9.55 -20.21 9.84
C VAL A 159 10.27 -19.71 11.09
N TYR A 160 9.57 -19.08 12.02
CA TYR A 160 10.17 -18.58 13.27
C TYR A 160 10.58 -19.68 14.25
N GLN A 161 9.94 -20.86 14.21
CA GLN A 161 10.38 -22.03 14.99
C GLN A 161 11.74 -22.56 14.50
N ILE A 162 11.97 -22.49 13.18
CA ILE A 162 13.22 -22.92 12.55
C ILE A 162 14.30 -21.85 12.70
N LYS A 163 13.96 -20.58 12.43
CA LYS A 163 14.88 -19.45 12.42
C LYS A 163 14.19 -18.20 13.03
N PRO A 164 14.31 -17.98 14.35
CA PRO A 164 13.63 -16.87 15.04
C PRO A 164 13.97 -15.48 14.45
N GLU A 165 15.17 -15.31 13.91
CA GLU A 165 15.68 -14.10 13.28
C GLU A 165 15.37 -13.97 11.77
N ALA A 166 14.58 -14.87 11.18
CA ALA A 166 14.21 -14.81 9.77
C ALA A 166 13.52 -13.48 9.41
N TYR A 167 13.93 -12.86 8.32
CA TYR A 167 13.27 -11.67 7.79
C TYR A 167 12.02 -12.08 6.99
N LEU A 168 10.85 -11.73 7.51
CA LEU A 168 9.54 -12.12 7.00
C LEU A 168 8.50 -11.06 7.40
N TRP A 169 8.54 -9.90 6.75
CA TRP A 169 7.68 -8.77 7.11
C TRP A 169 6.19 -8.99 6.75
N GLN A 170 5.90 -9.91 5.83
CA GLN A 170 4.54 -10.28 5.42
C GLN A 170 3.72 -10.89 6.57
N ASP A 171 4.37 -11.51 7.56
CA ASP A 171 3.72 -11.95 8.80
C ASP A 171 3.05 -10.77 9.54
N GLY A 172 3.73 -9.63 9.58
CA GLY A 172 3.20 -8.40 10.16
C GLY A 172 1.92 -7.93 9.47
N MET A 173 1.86 -8.01 8.15
CA MET A 173 0.65 -7.70 7.39
C MET A 173 -0.48 -8.70 7.68
N VAL A 174 -0.18 -10.00 7.75
CA VAL A 174 -1.16 -11.03 8.08
C VAL A 174 -1.78 -10.74 9.45
N LYS A 175 -0.95 -10.44 10.45
CA LYS A 175 -1.42 -10.06 11.80
C LYS A 175 -2.28 -8.80 11.77
N TYR A 176 -1.90 -7.78 10.99
CA TYR A 176 -2.71 -6.57 10.80
C TYR A 176 -4.11 -6.90 10.27
N TYR A 177 -4.21 -7.77 9.26
CA TYR A 177 -5.49 -8.17 8.68
C TYR A 177 -6.30 -9.11 9.56
N LEU A 178 -5.65 -9.92 10.41
CA LEU A 178 -6.32 -10.73 11.44
C LEU A 178 -6.82 -9.88 12.64
N GLY A 179 -6.49 -8.59 12.69
CA GLY A 179 -6.86 -7.69 13.78
C GLY A 179 -5.93 -7.72 14.99
N ASP A 180 -4.84 -8.49 14.93
CA ASP A 180 -3.77 -8.47 15.94
C ASP A 180 -2.81 -7.30 15.68
N TYR A 181 -3.27 -6.08 15.97
CA TYR A 181 -2.50 -4.87 15.70
C TYR A 181 -1.23 -4.76 16.55
N HIS A 182 -1.26 -5.28 17.79
CA HIS A 182 -0.08 -5.28 18.67
C HIS A 182 1.00 -6.22 18.14
N GLY A 183 0.64 -7.48 17.83
CA GLY A 183 1.57 -8.45 17.26
C GLY A 183 2.07 -8.02 15.87
N ALA A 184 1.23 -7.36 15.08
CA ALA A 184 1.63 -6.78 13.80
C ALA A 184 2.73 -5.71 13.98
N ALA A 185 2.50 -4.72 14.84
CA ALA A 185 3.45 -3.63 15.07
C ALA A 185 4.79 -4.14 15.60
N GLU A 186 4.78 -5.10 16.54
CA GLU A 186 6.00 -5.72 17.07
C GLU A 186 6.76 -6.51 15.99
N SER A 187 6.05 -7.35 15.22
CA SER A 187 6.65 -8.13 14.13
C SER A 187 7.29 -7.22 13.08
N LEU A 188 6.61 -6.16 12.68
CA LEU A 188 7.10 -5.19 11.68
C LEU A 188 8.29 -4.39 12.19
N ALA A 189 8.29 -3.99 13.47
CA ALA A 189 9.44 -3.31 14.08
C ALA A 189 10.68 -4.21 14.10
N LYS A 190 10.54 -5.49 14.47
CA LYS A 190 11.66 -6.47 14.44
C LYS A 190 12.18 -6.69 13.02
N ASN A 191 11.28 -6.85 12.05
CA ASN A 191 11.66 -7.01 10.64
C ASN A 191 12.34 -5.76 10.08
N ALA A 192 11.88 -4.56 10.45
CA ALA A 192 12.52 -3.31 10.05
C ALA A 192 13.98 -3.23 10.53
N MET A 193 14.24 -3.59 11.79
CA MET A 193 15.62 -3.64 12.33
C MET A 193 16.50 -4.66 11.60
N ARG A 194 15.95 -5.84 11.28
CA ARG A 194 16.66 -6.89 10.53
C ARG A 194 17.02 -6.41 9.12
N TYR A 195 16.07 -5.77 8.43
CA TYR A 195 16.29 -5.21 7.10
C TYR A 195 17.36 -4.12 7.13
N GLU A 196 17.22 -3.13 8.02
CA GLU A 196 18.16 -2.01 8.15
C GLU A 196 19.58 -2.51 8.48
N SER A 197 19.71 -3.50 9.36
CA SER A 197 21.01 -4.08 9.72
C SER A 197 21.65 -4.85 8.55
N ARG A 198 20.84 -5.52 7.72
CA ARG A 198 21.33 -6.34 6.61
C ARG A 198 21.67 -5.52 5.37
N PHE A 199 20.83 -4.54 5.03
CA PHE A 199 20.92 -3.81 3.77
C PHE A 199 21.45 -2.39 3.92
N MET A 200 21.55 -1.86 5.15
CA MET A 200 21.94 -0.47 5.43
C MET A 200 21.04 0.55 4.71
N GLU A 201 19.80 0.16 4.44
CA GLU A 201 18.77 0.94 3.78
C GLU A 201 17.55 1.09 4.69
N PRO A 202 16.78 2.19 4.58
CA PRO A 202 15.59 2.39 5.40
C PRO A 202 14.53 1.31 5.10
N ALA A 203 14.07 0.61 6.15
CA ALA A 203 12.99 -0.38 6.09
C ALA A 203 11.61 0.32 6.01
N SER A 204 11.38 0.99 4.90
CA SER A 204 10.31 1.97 4.79
C SER A 204 8.92 1.34 4.80
N GLU A 205 8.74 0.23 4.10
CA GLU A 205 7.47 -0.50 4.03
C GLU A 205 7.06 -1.06 5.39
N GLU A 206 7.99 -1.69 6.10
CA GLU A 206 7.76 -2.25 7.43
C GLU A 206 7.36 -1.16 8.40
N ARG A 207 8.03 0.01 8.33
CA ARG A 207 7.70 1.15 9.17
C ARG A 207 6.33 1.75 8.84
N ILE A 208 5.95 1.85 7.56
CA ILE A 208 4.60 2.29 7.17
C ILE A 208 3.54 1.36 7.77
N TRP A 209 3.71 0.05 7.63
CA TRP A 209 2.76 -0.92 8.15
C TRP A 209 2.71 -0.96 9.68
N ARG A 210 3.87 -0.83 10.34
CA ARG A 210 3.96 -0.70 11.80
C ARG A 210 3.15 0.50 12.25
N ASP A 211 3.36 1.63 11.59
CA ASP A 211 2.69 2.88 11.92
C ASP A 211 1.17 2.79 11.68
N ALA A 212 0.75 2.08 10.62
CA ALA A 212 -0.66 1.79 10.37
C ALA A 212 -1.27 0.95 11.52
N ALA A 213 -0.55 -0.06 12.00
CA ALA A 213 -0.97 -0.87 13.14
C ALA A 213 -1.06 -0.04 14.43
N GLU A 214 -0.07 0.82 14.70
CA GLU A 214 -0.09 1.74 15.84
C GLU A 214 -1.27 2.71 15.79
N LEU A 215 -1.57 3.27 14.61
CA LEU A 215 -2.75 4.13 14.42
C LEU A 215 -4.05 3.39 14.71
N LYS A 216 -4.18 2.12 14.30
CA LYS A 216 -5.35 1.28 14.65
C LYS A 216 -5.44 1.02 16.15
N ILE A 217 -4.33 0.79 16.84
CA ILE A 217 -4.30 0.65 18.31
C ILE A 217 -4.79 1.95 18.96
N VAL A 218 -4.22 3.10 18.58
CA VAL A 218 -4.60 4.41 19.11
C VAL A 218 -6.08 4.70 18.84
N HIS A 219 -6.57 4.40 17.64
CA HIS A 219 -7.97 4.64 17.27
C HIS A 219 -8.94 3.72 18.03
N SER A 220 -8.62 2.43 18.15
CA SER A 220 -9.46 1.45 18.86
C SER A 220 -9.51 1.70 20.37
N LEU A 221 -8.40 2.07 21.01
CA LEU A 221 -8.35 2.45 22.42
C LEU A 221 -9.14 3.73 22.69
N ASN A 222 -9.11 4.67 21.74
CA ASN A 222 -9.70 5.97 21.98
C ASN A 222 -11.22 5.96 21.95
N GLY A 223 -11.94 5.03 21.32
CA GLY A 223 -13.40 4.81 21.50
C GLY A 223 -14.31 6.07 21.60
N GLY A 224 -13.89 7.24 21.10
CA GLY A 224 -14.53 8.55 21.31
C GLY A 224 -14.03 9.43 22.49
N ARG A 225 -13.13 8.99 23.39
CA ARG A 225 -12.54 9.81 24.46
C ARG A 225 -11.01 9.79 24.42
N LEU A 226 -10.41 10.88 23.94
CA LEU A 226 -8.96 11.13 23.99
C LEU A 226 -8.43 10.96 25.43
N MET A 227 -7.58 9.96 25.64
CA MET A 227 -6.74 9.88 26.83
C MET A 227 -5.78 11.09 26.83
N LYS A 228 -6.02 12.04 27.73
CA LYS A 228 -5.25 13.29 27.78
C LYS A 228 -3.80 13.08 28.26
N ASN A 229 -3.48 11.93 28.88
CA ASN A 229 -2.19 11.69 29.51
C ASN A 229 -1.66 10.27 29.22
N GLY A 230 -0.70 10.17 28.30
CA GLY A 230 0.15 8.98 28.13
C GLY A 230 -0.24 8.10 26.95
N PHE A 231 0.50 8.22 25.85
CA PHE A 231 0.54 7.15 24.85
C PHE A 231 1.12 5.89 25.50
N PRO A 232 0.60 4.69 25.18
CA PRO A 232 1.27 3.46 25.57
C PRO A 232 2.67 3.48 24.93
N ALA A 233 3.69 3.75 25.76
CA ALA A 233 5.11 3.80 25.39
C ALA A 233 5.63 2.42 24.92
N THR A 234 4.78 1.40 24.94
CA THR A 234 5.11 -0.03 24.84
C THR A 234 5.53 -0.50 23.45
N ILE A 235 5.42 0.32 22.39
CA ILE A 235 5.85 -0.08 21.03
C ILE A 235 6.90 0.87 20.43
N ARG A 236 7.28 1.94 21.13
CA ARG A 236 8.50 2.66 20.73
C ARG A 236 9.68 1.79 21.10
N VAL A 237 10.31 1.21 20.07
CA VAL A 237 11.54 0.41 20.19
C VAL A 237 12.47 1.18 21.12
N SER A 238 12.83 0.58 22.25
CA SER A 238 13.61 1.24 23.29
C SER A 238 14.92 1.73 22.68
N GLY A 239 14.94 2.99 22.26
CA GLY A 239 16.12 3.65 21.74
C GLY A 239 17.21 3.59 22.79
N LYS A 240 18.45 3.34 22.37
CA LYS A 240 19.60 3.54 23.25
C LYS A 240 19.52 4.97 23.79
N GLU A 241 19.53 5.10 25.12
CA GLU A 241 19.49 6.39 25.81
C GLU A 241 20.54 7.34 25.20
N GLY A 242 20.08 8.47 24.65
CA GLY A 242 20.94 9.52 24.12
C GLY A 242 20.88 9.76 22.61
N ILE A 243 20.22 8.91 21.82
CA ILE A 243 19.94 9.22 20.40
C ILE A 243 18.57 9.87 20.29
N ASP A 244 18.52 11.09 19.73
CA ASP A 244 17.27 11.74 19.35
C ASP A 244 16.57 10.90 18.26
N GLU A 245 15.62 10.07 18.69
CA GLU A 245 14.84 9.16 17.84
C GLU A 245 14.12 9.92 16.73
N GLU A 246 13.68 11.16 17.02
CA GLU A 246 13.03 12.00 16.03
C GLU A 246 14.01 12.43 14.94
N GLN A 247 15.25 12.76 15.30
CA GLN A 247 16.28 13.09 14.32
C GLN A 247 16.70 11.87 13.50
N SER A 248 16.82 10.70 14.12
CA SER A 248 17.12 9.45 13.41
C SER A 248 16.02 9.10 12.41
N GLU A 249 14.75 9.26 12.79
CA GLU A 249 13.62 9.04 11.88
C GLU A 249 13.62 10.05 10.72
N LYS A 250 13.94 11.33 10.97
CA LYS A 250 14.08 12.35 9.92
C LYS A 250 15.18 11.99 8.91
N ILE A 251 16.33 11.50 9.39
CA ILE A 251 17.44 11.05 8.53
C ILE A 251 17.02 9.81 7.71
N SER A 252 16.36 8.83 8.35
CA SER A 252 15.83 7.63 7.70
C SER A 252 14.85 8.00 6.57
N ILE A 253 13.89 8.90 6.84
CA ILE A 253 12.94 9.38 5.84
C ILE A 253 13.64 10.16 4.72
N ALA A 254 14.64 10.98 5.04
CA ALA A 254 15.41 11.73 4.04
C ALA A 254 16.22 10.80 3.12
N SER A 255 16.70 9.66 3.63
CA SER A 255 17.46 8.67 2.86
C SER A 255 16.61 7.85 1.88
N GLU A 256 15.29 7.77 2.07
CA GLU A 256 14.38 7.07 1.16
C GLU A 256 14.32 7.77 -0.21
N ARG A 257 14.75 7.05 -1.24
CA ARG A 257 14.85 7.56 -2.61
C ARG A 257 13.51 7.53 -3.35
N ARG A 258 12.60 6.63 -2.95
CA ARG A 258 11.28 6.48 -3.59
C ARG A 258 10.33 7.53 -3.05
N LYS A 259 10.03 8.53 -3.90
CA LYS A 259 9.20 9.70 -3.53
C LYS A 259 7.88 9.32 -2.85
N VAL A 260 7.13 8.37 -3.39
CA VAL A 260 5.83 7.95 -2.85
C VAL A 260 5.98 7.31 -1.48
N ILE A 261 6.95 6.40 -1.31
CA ILE A 261 7.22 5.72 -0.04
C ILE A 261 7.64 6.74 1.03
N ARG A 262 8.50 7.70 0.67
CA ARG A 262 8.91 8.78 1.57
C ARG A 262 7.73 9.62 2.05
N LEU A 263 6.84 10.00 1.13
CA LEU A 263 5.62 10.77 1.47
C LEU A 263 4.64 9.96 2.31
N ALA A 264 4.49 8.67 2.02
CA ALA A 264 3.68 7.75 2.84
C ALA A 264 4.24 7.67 4.26
N ARG A 265 5.56 7.46 4.43
CA ARG A 265 6.19 7.51 5.76
C ARG A 265 5.92 8.82 6.48
N GLN A 266 6.09 9.95 5.82
CA GLN A 266 5.78 11.26 6.41
C GLN A 266 4.31 11.36 6.84
N LEU A 267 3.38 10.84 6.05
CA LEU A 267 1.95 10.84 6.37
C LEU A 267 1.69 10.04 7.67
N PHE A 268 2.20 8.82 7.76
CA PHE A 268 2.01 7.93 8.90
C PHE A 268 2.72 8.45 10.17
N SER A 269 4.01 8.79 10.09
CA SER A 269 4.77 9.33 11.23
C SER A 269 4.16 10.63 11.77
N ASN A 270 3.71 11.55 10.90
CA ASN A 270 3.03 12.76 11.35
C ASN A 270 1.69 12.47 12.02
N SER A 271 0.98 11.43 11.59
CA SER A 271 -0.30 11.04 12.19
C SER A 271 -0.12 10.49 13.61
N ILE A 272 0.87 9.62 13.82
CA ILE A 272 1.20 9.10 15.16
C ILE A 272 1.62 10.22 16.11
N ARG A 273 2.34 11.22 15.59
CA ARG A 273 2.78 12.39 16.36
C ARG A 273 1.71 13.47 16.52
N ASN A 274 0.49 13.25 16.03
CA ASN A 274 -0.60 14.25 16.01
C ASN A 274 -0.20 15.59 15.33
N ASN A 275 0.70 15.57 14.36
CA ASN A 275 1.11 16.75 13.59
C ASN A 275 0.17 16.97 12.40
N ASN A 276 -0.99 17.58 12.66
CA ASN A 276 -2.04 17.80 11.65
C ASN A 276 -1.56 18.57 10.40
N ALA A 277 -0.67 19.55 10.57
CA ALA A 277 -0.10 20.29 9.44
C ALA A 277 0.75 19.38 8.54
N GLY A 278 1.59 18.54 9.14
CA GLY A 278 2.41 17.55 8.42
C GLY A 278 1.57 16.48 7.71
N VAL A 279 0.52 15.99 8.38
CA VAL A 279 -0.47 15.07 7.77
C VAL A 279 -1.13 15.70 6.55
N THR A 280 -1.62 16.93 6.69
CA THR A 280 -2.30 17.65 5.60
C THR A 280 -1.38 17.86 4.40
N LEU A 281 -0.13 18.27 4.63
CA LEU A 281 0.86 18.46 3.57
C LEU A 281 1.22 17.15 2.86
N ALA A 282 1.55 16.10 3.61
CA ALA A 282 1.93 14.80 3.05
C ALA A 282 0.78 14.17 2.26
N ARG A 283 -0.45 14.26 2.79
CA ARG A 283 -1.68 13.83 2.11
C ARG A 283 -1.89 14.59 0.80
N ALA A 284 -1.81 15.92 0.83
CA ALA A 284 -1.96 16.75 -0.38
C ALA A 284 -0.89 16.41 -1.43
N GLN A 285 0.34 16.12 -1.02
CA GLN A 285 1.41 15.72 -1.93
C GLN A 285 1.18 14.35 -2.57
N LEU A 286 0.65 13.37 -1.82
CA LEU A 286 0.25 12.07 -2.37
C LEU A 286 -0.95 12.21 -3.33
N GLN A 287 -1.96 13.01 -2.98
CA GLN A 287 -3.10 13.31 -3.85
C GLN A 287 -2.66 13.98 -5.15
N ALA A 288 -1.70 14.90 -5.09
CA ALA A 288 -1.14 15.55 -6.27
C ALA A 288 -0.42 14.56 -7.21
N ILE A 289 0.19 13.49 -6.67
CA ILE A 289 0.82 12.42 -7.48
C ILE A 289 -0.24 11.60 -8.23
N CYS A 290 -1.43 11.41 -7.65
CA CYS A 290 -2.55 10.75 -8.31
C CYS A 290 -3.12 11.58 -9.49
N GLY A 291 -2.88 12.90 -9.50
CA GLY A 291 -3.32 13.80 -10.56
C GLY A 291 -4.84 13.73 -10.78
N GLY A 292 -5.25 13.57 -12.04
CA GLY A 292 -6.67 13.46 -12.41
C GLY A 292 -7.35 12.17 -11.95
N SER A 293 -6.60 11.14 -11.57
CA SER A 293 -7.15 9.85 -11.11
C SER A 293 -7.62 9.87 -9.66
N PHE A 294 -7.39 10.95 -8.92
CA PHE A 294 -7.86 11.04 -7.54
C PHE A 294 -9.39 11.22 -7.49
N PRO A 295 -10.13 10.47 -6.63
CA PRO A 295 -11.58 10.57 -6.54
C PRO A 295 -12.04 12.01 -6.34
N SER A 296 -12.95 12.50 -7.20
CA SER A 296 -13.47 13.86 -7.10
C SER A 296 -14.21 14.09 -5.78
N ALA A 297 -14.85 13.06 -5.22
CA ALA A 297 -15.51 13.10 -3.92
C ALA A 297 -14.55 13.37 -2.74
N LEU A 298 -13.27 13.03 -2.89
CA LEU A 298 -12.25 13.24 -1.85
C LEU A 298 -11.36 14.45 -2.10
N LYS A 299 -11.57 15.16 -3.22
CA LYS A 299 -10.75 16.33 -3.53
C LYS A 299 -10.95 17.35 -2.41
N SER A 300 -9.81 17.78 -1.87
CA SER A 300 -9.76 18.83 -0.87
C SER A 300 -10.60 20.03 -1.32
N THR A 301 -11.39 20.58 -0.42
CA THR A 301 -12.20 21.80 -0.62
C THR A 301 -11.35 23.05 -0.83
N LEU A 302 -10.02 22.92 -0.84
CA LEU A 302 -9.13 24.01 -1.21
C LEU A 302 -9.50 24.55 -2.59
N PRO A 303 -9.56 25.90 -2.75
CA PRO A 303 -9.90 26.53 -4.02
C PRO A 303 -9.05 25.96 -5.14
N THR A 304 -9.70 25.36 -6.14
CA THR A 304 -8.99 24.91 -7.33
C THR A 304 -8.49 26.16 -8.03
N MET A 305 -7.17 26.36 -8.06
CA MET A 305 -6.57 27.47 -8.79
C MET A 305 -7.14 27.47 -10.21
N PRO A 306 -7.63 28.63 -10.72
CA PRO A 306 -8.29 28.69 -12.01
C PRO A 306 -7.37 28.08 -13.05
N LYS A 307 -7.84 27.03 -13.73
CA LYS A 307 -7.10 26.39 -14.82
C LYS A 307 -6.97 27.41 -15.94
N SER A 308 -5.84 28.10 -15.98
CA SER A 308 -5.45 28.97 -17.08
C SER A 308 -5.30 28.11 -18.33
N GLU A 309 -6.28 28.20 -19.21
CA GLU A 309 -6.39 27.55 -20.53
C GLU A 309 -6.48 26.01 -20.54
N PRO A 310 -7.27 25.43 -21.47
CA PRO A 310 -7.33 24.00 -21.70
C PRO A 310 -5.97 23.53 -22.22
N SER A 311 -5.10 23.09 -21.29
CA SER A 311 -3.87 22.43 -21.65
C SER A 311 -4.19 21.27 -22.60
N PRO A 312 -3.45 21.09 -23.70
CA PRO A 312 -3.67 19.99 -24.64
C PRO A 312 -3.75 18.67 -23.87
N PRO A 313 -4.55 17.69 -24.35
CA PRO A 313 -4.75 16.41 -23.66
C PRO A 313 -3.37 15.88 -23.28
N PHE A 314 -3.07 15.94 -21.97
CA PHE A 314 -1.79 15.49 -21.45
C PHE A 314 -1.74 14.03 -21.87
N ASN A 315 -0.90 13.72 -22.87
CA ASN A 315 -0.61 12.36 -23.27
C ASN A 315 -0.42 11.59 -21.98
N ALA A 316 -1.34 10.67 -21.69
CA ALA A 316 -1.38 9.93 -20.44
C ALA A 316 -0.09 9.13 -20.37
N GLN A 317 0.96 9.77 -19.86
CA GLN A 317 2.26 9.15 -19.74
C GLN A 317 2.01 7.98 -18.82
N SER A 318 2.15 6.77 -19.38
CA SER A 318 2.01 5.53 -18.65
C SER A 318 2.77 5.69 -17.35
N ASP A 319 2.09 5.60 -16.21
CA ASP A 319 2.71 5.71 -14.89
C ASP A 319 3.64 4.51 -14.70
N ARG A 320 4.83 4.63 -15.28
CA ARG A 320 5.81 3.55 -15.46
C ARG A 320 6.41 3.12 -14.13
N LYS A 321 6.33 3.99 -13.12
CA LYS A 321 6.84 3.75 -11.77
C LYS A 321 5.74 3.41 -10.77
N MET A 322 4.51 3.21 -11.22
CA MET A 322 3.36 2.87 -10.38
C MET A 322 3.13 3.88 -9.24
N TYR A 323 3.55 5.13 -9.42
CA TYR A 323 3.45 6.15 -8.39
C TYR A 323 2.01 6.49 -8.03
N ASN A 324 1.12 6.49 -9.03
CA ASN A 324 -0.31 6.71 -8.81
C ASN A 324 -0.91 5.55 -8.00
N PHE A 325 -0.61 4.31 -8.41
CA PHE A 325 -1.04 3.10 -7.71
C PHE A 325 -0.61 3.10 -6.24
N HIS A 326 0.68 3.27 -5.96
CA HIS A 326 1.19 3.27 -4.59
C HIS A 326 0.63 4.44 -3.77
N SER A 327 0.46 5.62 -4.37
CA SER A 327 -0.13 6.77 -3.66
C SER A 327 -1.57 6.50 -3.24
N LEU A 328 -2.39 5.95 -4.15
CA LEU A 328 -3.76 5.55 -3.84
C LEU A 328 -3.81 4.47 -2.77
N PHE A 329 -2.94 3.45 -2.86
CA PHE A 329 -2.87 2.39 -1.87
C PHE A 329 -2.52 2.92 -0.47
N TYR A 330 -1.46 3.71 -0.33
CA TYR A 330 -1.04 4.23 0.98
C TYR A 330 -2.02 5.25 1.56
N LEU A 331 -2.68 6.06 0.72
CA LEU A 331 -3.79 6.91 1.17
C LEU A 331 -4.96 6.06 1.69
N GLY A 332 -5.32 5.00 0.96
CA GLY A 332 -6.37 4.08 1.40
C GLY A 332 -6.01 3.39 2.72
N LEU A 333 -4.78 2.91 2.86
CA LEU A 333 -4.30 2.27 4.09
C LEU A 333 -4.32 3.26 5.26
N HIS A 334 -3.94 4.52 5.03
CA HIS A 334 -4.00 5.58 6.05
C HIS A 334 -5.42 5.85 6.52
N TYR A 335 -6.36 5.99 5.59
CA TYR A 335 -7.78 6.17 5.91
C TYR A 335 -8.36 4.97 6.65
N ASP A 336 -8.02 3.73 6.27
CA ASP A 336 -8.42 2.54 7.02
C ASP A 336 -7.88 2.63 8.45
N ALA A 337 -6.59 2.92 8.63
CA ALA A 337 -5.96 3.03 9.95
C ALA A 337 -6.65 4.06 10.87
N LEU A 338 -7.22 5.12 10.31
CA LEU A 338 -7.99 6.15 11.02
C LEU A 338 -9.48 5.82 11.21
N GLY A 339 -9.97 4.69 10.72
CA GLY A 339 -11.39 4.32 10.75
C GLY A 339 -12.25 4.99 9.69
N GLN A 340 -11.64 5.69 8.72
CA GLN A 340 -12.31 6.36 7.60
C GLN A 340 -12.55 5.36 6.46
N SER A 341 -13.50 4.44 6.68
CA SER A 341 -13.76 3.30 5.80
C SER A 341 -14.22 3.70 4.40
N HIS A 342 -15.01 4.76 4.27
CA HIS A 342 -15.54 5.21 2.98
C HIS A 342 -14.41 5.75 2.08
N GLU A 343 -13.59 6.65 2.59
CA GLU A 343 -12.44 7.23 1.89
C GLU A 343 -11.41 6.16 1.54
N SER A 344 -11.18 5.23 2.48
CA SER A 344 -10.30 4.08 2.25
C SER A 344 -10.79 3.20 1.09
N LYS A 345 -12.08 2.83 1.09
CA LYS A 345 -12.73 2.04 0.04
C LYS A 345 -12.56 2.72 -1.33
N GLN A 346 -12.81 4.03 -1.41
CA GLN A 346 -12.64 4.78 -2.66
C GLN A 346 -11.18 4.75 -3.17
N CYS A 347 -10.20 4.99 -2.30
CA CYS A 347 -8.79 4.93 -2.65
C CYS A 347 -8.37 3.52 -3.13
N MET A 348 -8.81 2.46 -2.44
CA MET A 348 -8.50 1.08 -2.81
C MET A 348 -9.10 0.68 -4.15
N LYS A 349 -10.36 1.07 -4.42
CA LYS A 349 -10.99 0.86 -5.73
C LYS A 349 -10.24 1.56 -6.86
N MET A 350 -9.83 2.81 -6.66
CA MET A 350 -9.05 3.53 -7.67
C MET A 350 -7.67 2.90 -7.88
N ALA A 351 -7.04 2.38 -6.81
CA ALA A 351 -5.80 1.63 -6.92
C ALA A 351 -6.00 0.38 -7.80
N LEU A 352 -7.09 -0.37 -7.60
CA LEU A 352 -7.45 -1.52 -8.44
C LEU A 352 -7.70 -1.13 -9.90
N LYS A 353 -8.46 -0.06 -10.15
CA LYS A 353 -8.70 0.45 -11.52
C LYS A 353 -7.40 0.85 -12.22
N THR A 354 -6.49 1.49 -11.48
CA THR A 354 -5.15 1.87 -11.99
C THR A 354 -4.28 0.65 -12.27
N PHE A 355 -4.46 -0.42 -11.50
CA PHE A 355 -3.69 -1.65 -11.60
C PHE A 355 -4.19 -2.58 -12.71
N ALA A 356 -5.51 -2.75 -12.87
CA ALA A 356 -6.14 -3.67 -13.82
C ALA A 356 -5.63 -3.50 -15.25
N ASN A 357 -5.35 -2.25 -15.65
CA ASN A 357 -4.85 -1.92 -16.99
C ASN A 357 -3.36 -2.27 -17.22
N LYS A 358 -2.65 -2.77 -16.20
CA LYS A 358 -1.19 -2.97 -16.24
C LYS A 358 -0.72 -4.38 -15.90
N ILE A 359 -1.62 -5.32 -15.59
CA ILE A 359 -1.30 -6.69 -15.12
C ILE A 359 -0.91 -7.64 -16.26
N SER A 360 0.01 -7.22 -17.13
CA SER A 360 0.64 -8.18 -18.04
C SER A 360 1.96 -8.63 -17.41
N GLY A 361 1.93 -9.72 -16.63
CA GLY A 361 3.11 -10.55 -16.37
C GLY A 361 3.76 -10.55 -14.97
N ASN A 362 3.31 -9.78 -13.98
CA ASN A 362 3.92 -9.79 -12.63
C ASN A 362 2.92 -10.00 -11.48
N SER A 363 2.08 -11.04 -11.58
CA SER A 363 1.11 -11.39 -10.54
C SER A 363 1.71 -12.02 -9.27
N GLN A 364 3.03 -12.29 -9.26
CA GLN A 364 3.69 -12.96 -8.15
C GLN A 364 4.05 -12.02 -7.00
N ASP A 365 4.25 -10.73 -7.27
CA ASP A 365 4.57 -9.75 -6.25
C ASP A 365 3.31 -9.37 -5.46
N ILE A 366 3.36 -9.67 -4.16
CA ILE A 366 2.28 -9.43 -3.21
C ILE A 366 1.90 -7.94 -3.12
N THR A 367 2.84 -7.03 -3.39
CA THR A 367 2.65 -5.58 -3.33
C THR A 367 1.52 -5.12 -4.26
N TYR A 368 1.39 -5.77 -5.41
CA TYR A 368 0.35 -5.46 -6.37
C TYR A 368 -1.02 -6.07 -6.02
N LEU A 369 -1.02 -7.11 -5.19
CA LEU A 369 -2.24 -7.73 -4.68
C LEU A 369 -2.78 -7.01 -3.43
N LEU A 370 -2.02 -6.10 -2.82
CA LEU A 370 -2.41 -5.44 -1.56
C LEU A 370 -3.80 -4.79 -1.61
N PRO A 371 -4.20 -4.04 -2.66
CA PRO A 371 -5.54 -3.47 -2.68
C PRO A 371 -6.63 -4.55 -2.78
N VAL A 372 -6.38 -5.66 -3.51
CA VAL A 372 -7.31 -6.80 -3.61
C VAL A 372 -7.46 -7.48 -2.24
N ILE A 373 -6.34 -7.76 -1.58
CA ILE A 373 -6.32 -8.36 -0.24
C ILE A 373 -7.07 -7.45 0.72
N HIS A 374 -6.76 -6.15 0.71
CA HIS A 374 -7.40 -5.18 1.60
C HIS A 374 -8.91 -5.10 1.38
N MET A 375 -9.37 -4.96 0.14
CA MET A 375 -10.80 -4.91 -0.17
C MET A 375 -11.53 -6.20 0.19
N THR A 376 -10.89 -7.36 0.01
CA THR A 376 -11.52 -8.65 0.32
C THR A 376 -11.65 -8.87 1.81
N VAL A 377 -10.60 -8.57 2.58
CA VAL A 377 -10.60 -8.71 4.04
C VAL A 377 -11.62 -7.77 4.69
N ARG A 378 -11.84 -6.59 4.10
CA ARG A 378 -12.82 -5.61 4.57
C ARG A 378 -14.23 -5.80 4.01
N ASP A 379 -14.45 -6.79 3.14
CA ASP A 379 -15.75 -7.08 2.50
C ASP A 379 -16.32 -5.88 1.72
N TRP A 380 -15.47 -5.13 1.01
CA TRP A 380 -15.85 -3.87 0.33
C TRP A 380 -16.32 -4.02 -1.11
N TYR A 381 -16.54 -5.24 -1.61
CA TYR A 381 -16.96 -5.46 -3.01
C TYR A 381 -18.47 -5.32 -3.24
N ASP A 382 -19.30 -5.35 -2.19
CA ASP A 382 -20.75 -5.54 -2.34
C ASP A 382 -21.62 -4.29 -2.12
N ASP A 383 -21.06 -3.12 -1.73
CA ASP A 383 -21.84 -1.87 -1.54
C ASP A 383 -21.74 -0.91 -2.73
N ASP A 384 -21.84 -1.44 -3.95
CA ASP A 384 -21.45 -0.73 -5.17
C ASP A 384 -22.61 -0.19 -6.02
N ASP A 385 -23.84 -0.21 -5.49
CA ASP A 385 -24.99 0.41 -6.18
C ASP A 385 -24.78 1.93 -6.41
N ASP A 386 -23.90 2.59 -5.64
CA ASP A 386 -23.67 4.04 -5.72
C ASP A 386 -22.56 4.48 -6.71
N PHE A 387 -21.76 3.57 -7.28
CA PHE A 387 -20.55 3.96 -8.02
C PHE A 387 -20.60 3.71 -9.53
N ASP A 388 -21.64 3.03 -10.02
CA ASP A 388 -21.95 2.90 -11.46
C ASP A 388 -22.79 4.07 -11.99
N VAL A 389 -22.97 5.14 -11.20
CA VAL A 389 -23.48 6.41 -11.73
C VAL A 389 -22.41 6.98 -12.66
N ASP A 390 -22.60 6.67 -13.93
CA ASP A 390 -21.77 6.98 -15.08
C ASP A 390 -21.26 8.44 -15.05
N ALA A 391 -20.08 8.66 -14.48
CA ALA A 391 -19.34 9.92 -14.58
C ALA A 391 -18.82 10.18 -16.02
N SER A 392 -19.20 9.32 -16.96
CA SER A 392 -18.77 9.28 -18.36
C SER A 392 -19.73 9.98 -19.31
N ASP A 393 -20.98 10.27 -18.88
CA ASP A 393 -21.99 10.88 -19.77
C ASP A 393 -22.51 12.23 -19.25
N PRO A 394 -21.79 13.35 -19.52
CA PRO A 394 -22.27 14.68 -19.20
C PRO A 394 -23.46 15.14 -20.06
N ALA A 395 -24.01 14.29 -20.94
CA ALA A 395 -25.08 14.66 -21.87
C ALA A 395 -26.51 14.27 -21.43
N SER A 396 -26.69 13.57 -20.30
CA SER A 396 -28.03 13.04 -19.92
C SER A 396 -28.73 13.79 -18.76
N TYR A 397 -28.15 14.85 -18.21
CA TYR A 397 -28.84 15.70 -17.23
C TYR A 397 -29.66 16.78 -17.93
N ASP A 398 -30.91 16.46 -18.27
CA ASP A 398 -31.92 17.41 -18.72
C ASP A 398 -32.55 18.12 -17.50
N PRO A 399 -32.33 19.44 -17.29
CA PRO A 399 -32.83 20.15 -16.11
C PRO A 399 -34.33 20.53 -16.20
N THR A 400 -35.08 20.03 -17.20
CA THR A 400 -36.44 20.56 -17.49
C THR A 400 -37.62 19.79 -16.91
N SER A 401 -37.44 18.81 -16.02
CA SER A 401 -38.58 18.19 -15.32
C SER A 401 -39.01 19.00 -14.09
N GLU A 402 -39.45 20.23 -14.34
CA GLU A 402 -40.24 21.02 -13.39
C GLU A 402 -41.71 21.00 -13.82
N VAL A 403 -42.58 20.83 -12.83
CA VAL A 403 -44.04 21.06 -12.81
C VAL A 403 -44.92 19.94 -13.39
N VAL A 404 -45.76 19.30 -12.55
CA VAL A 404 -47.23 19.53 -12.47
C VAL A 404 -47.86 18.65 -11.35
N ASN A 405 -48.33 19.36 -10.30
CA ASN A 405 -49.54 19.24 -9.49
C ASN A 405 -50.10 17.95 -8.86
N ASP A 406 -50.47 18.17 -7.59
CA ASP A 406 -51.77 17.99 -6.92
C ASP A 406 -52.41 16.60 -6.82
N GLY A 407 -52.60 16.15 -5.58
CA GLY A 407 -53.39 14.98 -5.25
C GLY A 407 -53.42 14.69 -3.76
N GLU A 408 -53.89 15.67 -2.97
CA GLU A 408 -54.28 15.53 -1.57
C GLU A 408 -55.34 14.42 -1.43
N ALA A 409 -54.99 13.33 -0.76
CA ALA A 409 -55.93 12.28 -0.33
C ALA A 409 -55.62 11.91 1.12
N GLU A 410 -56.28 12.66 1.99
CA GLU A 410 -56.43 12.43 3.43
C GLU A 410 -57.13 11.08 3.66
N LEU A 411 -56.37 10.09 4.14
CA LEU A 411 -56.90 8.79 4.58
C LEU A 411 -56.70 8.70 6.10
N GLU A 412 -57.76 9.05 6.83
CA GLU A 412 -57.88 8.89 8.27
C GLU A 412 -57.72 7.41 8.67
N LEU A 413 -56.53 7.06 9.15
CA LEU A 413 -56.29 5.76 9.77
C LEU A 413 -56.70 5.79 11.24
N ARG A 414 -57.91 5.26 11.45
CA ARG A 414 -58.55 4.83 12.70
C ARG A 414 -57.56 4.40 13.80
N LYS A 415 -57.38 5.25 14.82
CA LYS A 415 -56.75 4.91 16.11
C LYS A 415 -57.63 3.90 16.87
N GLY A 416 -57.22 2.64 16.88
CA GLY A 416 -57.79 1.58 17.70
C GLY A 416 -56.83 1.15 18.81
N THR A 417 -57.11 1.64 20.02
CA THR A 417 -56.98 0.94 21.31
C THR A 417 -55.74 0.07 21.56
N GLU A 418 -54.75 0.69 22.22
CA GLU A 418 -53.77 0.02 23.08
C GLU A 418 -54.45 -0.55 24.33
N ASN A 419 -54.12 -1.79 24.69
CA ASN A 419 -53.93 -2.33 26.05
C ASN A 419 -54.44 -3.77 26.20
N THR A 420 -53.61 -4.74 25.79
CA THR A 420 -53.38 -6.03 26.51
C THR A 420 -52.43 -6.93 25.70
N ARG A 421 -51.13 -6.60 25.68
CA ARG A 421 -50.07 -7.53 25.24
C ARG A 421 -48.75 -7.15 25.89
N SER A 422 -48.57 -7.58 27.14
CA SER A 422 -47.35 -7.35 27.89
C SER A 422 -47.00 -8.64 28.63
N SER A 423 -46.23 -9.50 27.96
CA SER A 423 -45.26 -10.44 28.57
C SER A 423 -44.67 -11.41 27.54
N TYR A 424 -45.38 -11.77 26.46
CA TYR A 424 -44.90 -12.75 25.48
C TYR A 424 -44.07 -12.15 24.31
N ASP A 425 -44.18 -10.84 24.03
CA ASP A 425 -43.43 -10.19 22.94
C ASP A 425 -41.94 -9.96 23.24
N ARG A 426 -41.54 -10.00 24.52
CA ARG A 426 -40.16 -9.68 24.91
C ARG A 426 -39.18 -10.82 24.59
N VAL A 427 -39.63 -12.08 24.66
CA VAL A 427 -38.78 -13.26 24.39
C VAL A 427 -38.60 -13.49 22.89
N GLY A 428 -39.60 -13.19 22.06
CA GLY A 428 -39.47 -13.19 20.60
C GLY A 428 -38.47 -12.14 20.11
N SER A 429 -38.43 -10.97 20.77
CA SER A 429 -37.55 -9.87 20.40
C SER A 429 -36.05 -10.20 20.52
N GLU A 430 -35.61 -10.86 21.59
CA GLU A 430 -34.18 -11.20 21.75
C GLU A 430 -33.70 -12.23 20.73
N ARG A 431 -34.52 -13.24 20.42
CA ARG A 431 -34.14 -14.28 19.46
C ARG A 431 -34.03 -13.71 18.05
N VAL A 432 -34.97 -12.84 17.65
CA VAL A 432 -34.91 -12.13 16.36
C VAL A 432 -33.70 -11.21 16.31
N GLN A 433 -33.36 -10.53 17.41
CA GLN A 433 -32.20 -9.66 17.48
C GLN A 433 -30.88 -10.44 17.29
N ARG A 434 -30.71 -11.58 17.98
CA ARG A 434 -29.53 -12.45 17.80
C ARG A 434 -29.42 -13.00 16.38
N LEU A 435 -30.56 -13.35 15.77
CA LEU A 435 -30.59 -13.80 14.38
C LEU A 435 -30.17 -12.67 13.42
N ARG A 436 -30.70 -11.45 13.62
CA ARG A 436 -30.31 -10.28 12.83
C ARG A 436 -28.81 -10.00 12.95
N GLU A 437 -28.26 -10.01 14.15
CA GLU A 437 -26.82 -9.83 14.38
C GLU A 437 -26.00 -10.94 13.70
N SER A 438 -26.44 -12.20 13.80
CA SER A 438 -25.78 -13.32 13.12
C SER A 438 -25.80 -13.17 11.59
N ILE A 439 -26.93 -12.75 11.01
CA ILE A 439 -27.08 -12.56 9.55
C ILE A 439 -26.33 -11.30 9.08
N GLN A 440 -26.32 -10.23 9.88
CA GLN A 440 -25.59 -9.01 9.57
C GLN A 440 -24.08 -9.24 9.45
N ASN A 441 -23.54 -10.16 10.24
CA ASN A 441 -22.13 -10.54 10.21
C ASN A 441 -21.76 -11.55 9.10
N MET A 442 -22.73 -12.07 8.33
CA MET A 442 -22.44 -12.95 7.20
C MET A 442 -21.85 -12.17 6.02
N ARG A 443 -20.84 -12.76 5.36
CA ARG A 443 -20.31 -12.25 4.09
C ARG A 443 -21.35 -12.41 2.98
N ALA A 444 -21.33 -11.54 1.98
CA ALA A 444 -22.29 -11.61 0.87
C ALA A 444 -22.26 -12.96 0.13
N VAL A 445 -21.08 -13.57 -0.01
CA VAL A 445 -20.94 -14.91 -0.61
C VAL A 445 -21.69 -15.96 0.19
N ASP A 446 -21.62 -15.88 1.52
CA ASP A 446 -22.27 -16.84 2.43
C ASP A 446 -23.79 -16.58 2.48
N LEU A 447 -24.22 -15.30 2.43
CA LEU A 447 -25.63 -14.92 2.26
C LEU A 447 -26.22 -15.46 0.95
N LYS A 448 -25.53 -15.29 -0.18
CA LYS A 448 -25.95 -15.82 -1.50
C LYS A 448 -26.06 -17.34 -1.47
N LYS A 449 -25.12 -18.04 -0.83
CA LYS A 449 -25.17 -19.51 -0.66
C LYS A 449 -26.39 -19.93 0.18
N GLU A 450 -26.68 -19.22 1.26
CA GLU A 450 -27.80 -19.54 2.15
C GLU A 450 -29.15 -19.29 1.48
N LEU A 451 -29.31 -18.15 0.81
CA LEU A 451 -30.49 -17.83 0.01
C LEU A 451 -30.70 -18.85 -1.11
N LYS A 452 -29.63 -19.25 -1.81
CA LYS A 452 -29.69 -20.29 -2.85
C LYS A 452 -30.16 -21.63 -2.28
N ARG A 453 -29.69 -22.02 -1.09
CA ARG A 453 -30.12 -23.26 -0.41
C ARG A 453 -31.62 -23.24 -0.09
N ARG A 454 -32.19 -22.06 0.16
CA ARG A 454 -33.61 -21.82 0.43
C ARG A 454 -34.44 -21.53 -0.81
N ASN A 455 -33.86 -21.66 -2.02
CA ASN A 455 -34.49 -21.30 -3.29
C ASN A 455 -34.99 -19.85 -3.36
N LEU A 456 -34.29 -18.93 -2.69
CA LEU A 456 -34.59 -17.49 -2.71
C LEU A 456 -33.72 -16.75 -3.75
N ARG A 457 -34.20 -15.59 -4.19
CA ARG A 457 -33.48 -14.73 -5.15
C ARG A 457 -32.13 -14.28 -4.56
N VAL A 458 -31.05 -14.42 -5.32
CA VAL A 458 -29.65 -14.14 -4.90
C VAL A 458 -29.07 -12.83 -5.46
N SER A 459 -29.85 -12.04 -6.21
CA SER A 459 -29.44 -10.73 -6.72
C SER A 459 -29.80 -9.62 -5.74
N GLY A 460 -29.07 -8.50 -5.74
CA GLY A 460 -29.35 -7.33 -4.90
C GLY A 460 -28.22 -6.99 -3.93
N SER A 461 -28.34 -5.84 -3.27
CA SER A 461 -27.36 -5.35 -2.30
C SER A 461 -27.24 -6.29 -1.10
N LYS A 462 -26.10 -6.26 -0.38
CA LYS A 462 -25.89 -7.09 0.82
C LYS A 462 -27.04 -6.93 1.83
N LYS A 463 -27.53 -5.70 2.01
CA LYS A 463 -28.66 -5.40 2.89
C LYS A 463 -29.95 -6.09 2.43
N GLU A 464 -30.27 -6.03 1.14
CA GLU A 464 -31.44 -6.73 0.60
C GLU A 464 -31.33 -8.25 0.74
N LEU A 465 -30.12 -8.81 0.61
CA LEU A 465 -29.88 -10.23 0.83
C LEU A 465 -30.06 -10.61 2.31
N GLN A 466 -29.59 -9.77 3.24
CA GLN A 466 -29.79 -9.93 4.67
C GLN A 466 -31.27 -9.87 5.05
N ASP A 467 -31.99 -8.84 4.58
CA ASP A 467 -33.40 -8.64 4.86
C ASP A 467 -34.23 -9.83 4.34
N ARG A 468 -33.99 -10.27 3.09
CA ARG A 468 -34.62 -11.48 2.54
C ARG A 468 -34.35 -12.72 3.37
N LEU A 469 -33.13 -12.89 3.87
CA LEU A 469 -32.78 -14.05 4.67
C LEU A 469 -33.49 -13.99 6.03
N ILE A 470 -33.52 -12.82 6.67
CA ILE A 470 -34.23 -12.58 7.93
C ILE A 470 -35.72 -12.90 7.77
N ASP A 471 -36.37 -12.35 6.74
CA ASP A 471 -37.79 -12.59 6.47
C ASP A 471 -38.09 -14.08 6.26
N ALA A 472 -37.22 -14.79 5.52
CA ALA A 472 -37.36 -16.22 5.32
C ALA A 472 -37.23 -17.04 6.61
N TYR A 473 -36.44 -16.60 7.59
CA TYR A 473 -36.40 -17.25 8.90
C TYR A 473 -37.67 -16.96 9.71
N LEU A 474 -38.19 -15.73 9.66
CA LEU A 474 -39.40 -15.35 10.37
C LEU A 474 -40.66 -16.08 9.87
N ILE A 475 -40.75 -16.31 8.55
CA ILE A 475 -41.87 -17.05 7.94
C ILE A 475 -41.84 -18.54 8.31
N ASN A 476 -40.65 -19.16 8.40
CA ASN A 476 -40.55 -20.58 8.76
C ASN A 476 -40.88 -20.83 10.24
N ASP A 477 -40.56 -19.89 11.12
CA ASP A 477 -40.86 -20.01 12.55
C ASP A 477 -42.37 -19.84 12.85
N SER A 478 -43.14 -19.16 11.99
CA SER A 478 -44.59 -18.99 12.15
C SER A 478 -45.44 -20.10 11.54
N GLY A 479 -44.87 -20.90 10.63
CA GLY A 479 -45.57 -22.00 9.95
C GLY A 479 -45.46 -23.38 10.63
N ALA A 480 -44.77 -23.48 11.78
CA ALA A 480 -44.51 -24.74 12.48
C ALA A 480 -45.40 -24.99 13.73
N THR A 481 -46.49 -24.22 13.89
CA THR A 481 -47.55 -24.45 14.89
C THR A 481 -48.79 -24.96 14.21
#